data_AF-A0A925X6C0-F1
#
_entry.id   AF-A0A925X6C0-F1
#
_cell.length_a   1.000
_cell.length_b   1.000
_cell.length_c   1.000
_cell.angle_alpha   90.00
_cell.angle_beta   90.00
_cell.angle_gamma   90.00
#
_symmetry.space_group_name_H-M   'P 1'
#
loop_
_entity.id
_entity.type
_entity.pdbx_description
1 polymer ?
#
loop_
_entity_poly.entity_id
_entity_poly.type
_entity_poly.pdbx_seq_one_letter_code
_entity_poly.pdbx_strand_id
1 'polypeptide(L)' 'MPPDVERKLYLDGIQLFNDREFFEAHEVWEDAWHMAYGLKFEFYQGLIQCAVALEHYRRSNPRGVLSL' A
#
# COMPACT_ATOMS: atom_id res chain seq x y z
N MET A 1 5.35 -1.78 -17.87
CA MET A 1 5.53 -0.49 -17.16
C MET A 1 6.95 0.02 -17.36
N PRO A 2 7.16 1.32 -17.67
CA PRO A 2 8.49 1.93 -17.68
C PRO A 2 9.17 1.87 -16.29
N PRO A 3 10.50 1.63 -16.19
CA PRO A 3 11.16 1.45 -14.90
C PRO A 3 11.12 2.68 -13.96
N ASP A 4 11.07 3.89 -14.52
CA ASP A 4 10.94 5.14 -13.78
C ASP A 4 9.57 5.30 -13.14
N VAL A 5 8.50 4.93 -13.86
CA VAL A 5 7.12 4.90 -13.35
C VAL A 5 7.00 3.88 -12.23
N GLU A 6 7.54 2.68 -12.42
CA GLU A 6 7.54 1.64 -11.40
C GLU A 6 8.25 2.10 -10.12
N ARG A 7 9.45 2.68 -10.26
CA ARG A 7 10.22 3.18 -9.12
C ARG A 7 9.44 4.24 -8.37
N LYS A 8 8.76 5.15 -9.08
CA LYS A 8 7.95 6.20 -8.47
C LYS A 8 6.81 5.60 -7.65
N LEU A 9 5.99 4.72 -8.25
CA LEU A 9 4.87 4.08 -7.55
C LEU A 9 5.35 3.27 -6.33
N TYR A 10 6.46 2.55 -6.46
CA TYR A 10 7.04 1.81 -5.34
C TYR A 10 7.44 2.74 -4.19
N LEU A 11 8.20 3.80 -4.47
CA LEU A 11 8.68 4.73 -3.43
C LEU A 11 7.54 5.55 -2.82
N ASP A 12 6.57 5.99 -3.62
CA ASP A 12 5.40 6.73 -3.13
C ASP A 12 4.57 5.85 -2.18
N GLY A 13 4.33 4.59 -2.54
CA GLY A 13 3.63 3.65 -1.66
C GLY A 13 4.42 3.34 -0.38
N ILE A 14 5.75 3.24 -0.46
CA ILE A 14 6.60 3.07 0.74
C ILE A 14 6.51 4.28 1.67
N GLN A 15 6.51 5.50 1.14
CA GLN A 15 6.35 6.72 1.93
C GLN A 15 5.00 6.72 2.66
N LEU A 16 3.90 6.50 1.94
CA LEU A 16 2.55 6.42 2.50
C LEU A 16 2.43 5.32 3.56
N PHE A 17 3.00 4.15 3.30
CA PHE A 17 2.98 3.03 4.23
C PHE A 17 3.73 3.35 5.53
N ASN A 18 4.88 4.01 5.44
CA ASN A 18 5.66 4.44 6.61
C ASN A 18 4.92 5.52 7.42
N ASP A 19 4.15 6.38 6.74
CA ASP A 19 3.29 7.40 7.35
C ASP A 19 1.98 6.81 7.92
N ARG A 20 1.78 5.48 7.78
CA ARG A 20 0.59 4.72 8.21
C ARG A 20 -0.69 5.08 7.44
N GLU A 21 -0.54 5.71 6.27
CA GLU A 21 -1.60 5.94 5.29
C GLU A 21 -1.75 4.66 4.43
N PHE A 22 -2.18 3.57 5.08
CA PHE A 22 -2.16 2.23 4.50
C PHE A 22 -3.15 2.07 3.34
N PHE A 23 -4.27 2.80 3.37
CA PHE A 23 -5.25 2.77 2.28
C PHE A 23 -4.67 3.45 1.02
N GLU A 24 -3.99 4.58 1.20
CA GLU A 24 -3.35 5.33 0.12
C GLU A 24 -2.17 4.55 -0.47
N ALA A 25 -1.37 3.89 0.39
CA ALA A 25 -0.31 2.99 -0.05
C ALA A 25 -0.85 1.82 -0.88
N HIS A 26 -2.03 1.28 -0.50
CA HIS A 26 -2.74 0.26 -1.25
C HIS A 26 -3.08 0.74 -2.67
N GLU A 27 -3.74 1.89 -2.80
CA GLU A 27 -4.14 2.44 -4.11
C GLU A 27 -2.92 2.66 -5.04
N VAL A 28 -1.83 3.22 -4.50
CA VAL A 28 -0.60 3.46 -5.29
C VAL A 28 0.04 2.16 -5.76
N TRP A 29 0.04 1.11 -4.93
CA TRP A 29 0.58 -0.18 -5.33
C TRP A 29 -0.36 -0.97 -6.26
N GLU A 30 -1.68 -0.74 -6.22
CA GLU A 30 -2.61 -1.30 -7.21
C GLU A 30 -2.30 -0.81 -8.63
N ASP A 31 -1.95 0.47 -8.80
CA ASP A 31 -1.51 1.01 -10.10
C ASP A 31 -0.27 0.27 -10.64
N ALA A 32 0.69 -0.07 -9.76
CA ALA A 32 1.88 -0.81 -10.13
C ALA A 32 1.54 -2.29 -10.43
N TRP A 33 0.64 -2.88 -9.65
CA TRP A 33 0.18 -4.27 -9.79
C TRP A 33 -0.58 -4.50 -11.10
N HIS A 34 -1.45 -3.57 -11.51
CA HIS A 34 -2.18 -3.63 -12.78
C HIS A 34 -1.26 -3.74 -14.01
N MET A 35 -0.03 -3.22 -13.91
CA MET A 35 0.95 -3.26 -14.99
C MET A 35 2.08 -4.29 -14.77
N ALA A 36 2.01 -5.06 -13.68
CA ALA A 36 3.03 -6.01 -13.28
C ALA A 36 2.79 -7.41 -13.89
N TYR A 37 3.88 -8.14 -14.13
CA TYR A 37 3.88 -9.50 -14.63
C TYR A 37 4.97 -10.33 -13.95
N GLY A 38 4.82 -11.66 -13.96
CA GLY A 38 5.78 -12.58 -13.32
C GLY A 38 5.93 -12.28 -11.82
N LEU A 39 7.17 -12.35 -11.31
CA LEU A 39 7.46 -12.15 -9.88
C LEU A 39 7.00 -10.80 -9.33
N LYS A 40 6.92 -9.76 -10.17
CA LYS A 40 6.46 -8.43 -9.75
C LYS A 40 4.97 -8.42 -9.42
N PHE A 41 4.18 -9.22 -10.12
CA PHE A 41 2.74 -9.34 -9.85
C PHE A 41 2.50 -9.87 -8.44
N GLU A 42 3.17 -10.97 -8.09
CA GLU A 42 3.08 -11.58 -6.75
C GLU A 42 3.66 -10.66 -5.67
N PHE A 43 4.75 -9.94 -5.98
CA PHE A 43 5.37 -8.98 -5.07
C PHE A 43 4.42 -7.83 -4.71
N TYR A 44 3.85 -7.13 -5.69
CA TYR A 44 2.91 -6.04 -5.41
C TYR A 44 1.62 -6.56 -4.75
N GLN A 45 1.13 -7.73 -5.16
CA GLN A 45 -0.01 -8.36 -4.49
C GLN A 45 0.25 -8.59 -3.00
N GLY A 46 1.46 -9.02 -2.62
CA GLY A 46 1.85 -9.15 -1.21
C GLY A 46 1.84 -7.81 -0.47
N LEU A 47 2.39 -6.75 -1.07
CA LEU A 47 2.40 -5.41 -0.48
C LEU A 47 0.98 -4.85 -0.27
N ILE A 48 0.11 -5.01 -1.28
CA ILE A 48 -1.30 -4.64 -1.24
C ILE A 48 -2.02 -5.38 -0.10
N GLN A 49 -1.83 -6.69 0.02
CA GLN A 49 -2.42 -7.49 1.10
C GLN A 49 -1.92 -7.07 2.49
N CYS A 50 -0.63 -6.74 2.64
CA CYS A 50 -0.08 -6.19 3.88
C CYS A 50 -0.72 -4.83 4.24
N ALA A 51 -0.87 -3.93 3.27
CA ALA A 51 -1.50 -2.63 3.46
C ALA A 51 -2.96 -2.78 3.91
N VAL A 52 -3.75 -3.65 3.26
CA VAL A 52 -5.13 -3.96 3.64
C VAL A 52 -5.21 -4.53 5.06
N ALA A 53 -4.36 -5.49 5.41
CA ALA A 53 -4.36 -6.10 6.74
C ALA A 53 -4.06 -5.06 7.84
N LEU A 54 -3.10 -4.17 7.60
CA LEU A 54 -2.75 -3.10 8.54
C LEU A 54 -3.81 -2.02 8.60
N GLU A 55 -4.48 -1.69 7.50
CA GLU A 55 -5.60 -0.76 7.48
C GLU A 55 -6.78 -1.31 8.30
N HIS A 56 -7.09 -2.60 8.16
CA HIS A 56 -8.08 -3.27 9.01
C HIS A 56 -7.66 -3.22 10.48
N TYR A 57 -6.41 -3.54 10.80
CA TYR A 57 -5.90 -3.44 12.18
C TYR A 57 -5.99 -2.01 12.73
N ARG A 58 -5.67 -0.99 11.93
CA ARG A 58 -5.77 0.43 12.27
C ARG A 58 -7.22 0.83 12.58
N ARG A 59 -8.18 0.42 11.72
CA ARG A 59 -9.62 0.65 11.92
C ARG A 59 -10.18 -0.12 13.12
N SER A 60 -9.68 -1.33 13.37
CA SER A 60 -10.05 -2.17 14.52
C SER A 60 -9.33 -1.79 15.82
N ASN A 61 -8.45 -0.78 15.80
CA ASN A 61 -7.83 -0.21 16.99
C ASN A 61 -8.52 1.13 17.36
N PRO A 62 -9.67 1.12 18.06
CA PRO A 62 -10.40 2.32 18.48
C PRO A 62 -9.70 3.13 19.58
N ARG A 63 -8.37 3.00 19.78
CA ARG A 63 -7.62 3.84 20.76
C ARG A 63 -7.60 5.33 20.40
N GLY A 64 -8.26 5.73 19.31
CA GLY A 64 -8.68 7.09 19.00
C GLY A 64 -10.12 7.45 19.45
N VAL A 65 -10.81 6.66 20.26
CA VAL A 65 -11.98 7.13 21.03
C VAL A 65 -11.48 7.94 22.22
N LEU A 66 -10.89 9.09 21.89
CA LEU A 66 -10.62 10.18 22.81
C LEU A 66 -11.01 11.47 22.10
N SER A 67 -12.28 11.53 21.70
CA SER A 67 -13.06 12.75 21.75
C SER A 67 -14.37 12.40 22.44
N LEU A 68 -14.60 13.05 23.59
CA LEU A 68 -15.93 13.38 24.08
C LEU A 68 -16.76 14.04 22.97
#